data_AF-A0A5C9CEX4-F1
#
_entry.id   AF-A0A5C9CEX4-F1
#
_cell.length_a   1.000
_cell.length_b   1.000
_cell.length_c   1.000
_cell.angle_alpha   90.00
_cell.angle_beta   90.00
_cell.angle_gamma   90.00
#
_symmetry.space_group_name_H-M   'P 1'
#
loop_
_entity.id
_entity.type
_entity.pdbx_description
1 polymer ?
#
loop_
_entity_poly.entity_id
_entity_poly.type
_entity_poly.pdbx_seq_one_letter_code
_entity_poly.pdbx_strand_id
1 'polypeptide(L)'
;MKHTNFKTMLWKSDFRTMPNRRSGVALLVVLVAIAIVSSMAMTLLRMSLMHHRQAQRSAFAAQSRWLAESAFDQAGRRLKADAKLAGFDWSVPATELDGRHAGQVAIEVKAVESAPQRRIVTVIADYPANTPQRVRTRCVRFVDL
;
A
#
# COMPACT_ATOMS: atom_id res chain seq x y z
N MET A 1 -54.03 -10.09 66.47
CA MET A 1 -53.34 -9.12 67.34
C MET A 1 -51.84 -9.40 67.26
N LYS A 2 -51.05 -8.47 66.68
CA LYS A 2 -49.56 -8.37 66.66
C LYS A 2 -48.81 -9.48 65.90
N HIS A 3 -47.70 -9.28 65.20
CA HIS A 3 -46.99 -8.15 64.60
C HIS A 3 -45.93 -8.78 63.67
N THR A 4 -45.77 -8.23 62.45
CA THR A 4 -44.52 -8.01 61.69
C THR A 4 -43.29 -8.91 61.93
N ASN A 5 -42.66 -9.40 60.84
CA ASN A 5 -41.28 -8.98 60.51
C ASN A 5 -40.88 -9.38 59.08
N PHE A 6 -40.99 -8.40 58.19
CA PHE A 6 -40.35 -8.33 56.89
C PHE A 6 -38.89 -7.91 57.13
N LYS A 7 -37.93 -8.81 56.94
CA LYS A 7 -36.51 -8.46 56.96
C LYS A 7 -35.84 -8.92 55.67
N THR A 8 -35.83 -7.99 54.72
CA THR A 8 -34.80 -7.86 53.69
C THR A 8 -33.42 -8.02 54.32
N MET A 9 -32.69 -9.06 53.93
CA MET A 9 -31.27 -9.17 54.25
C MET A 9 -30.51 -9.67 53.03
N LEU A 10 -30.09 -8.68 52.24
CA LEU A 10 -28.77 -8.59 51.61
C LEU A 10 -28.27 -9.86 50.92
N TRP A 11 -28.42 -9.85 49.60
CA TRP A 11 -27.67 -10.70 48.68
C TRP A 11 -26.17 -10.41 48.86
N LYS A 12 -25.50 -11.23 49.68
CA LYS A 12 -24.04 -11.29 49.74
C LYS A 12 -23.57 -12.24 48.65
N SER A 13 -23.18 -11.69 47.51
CA SER A 13 -22.31 -12.39 46.55
C SER A 13 -20.89 -12.42 47.14
N ASP A 14 -20.72 -13.17 48.23
CA ASP A 14 -19.41 -13.51 48.77
C ASP A 14 -18.81 -14.56 47.82
N PHE A 15 -18.07 -14.11 46.80
CA PHE A 15 -17.07 -14.94 46.12
C PHE A 15 -15.93 -15.20 47.10
N ARG A 16 -16.19 -16.01 48.14
CA ARG A 16 -15.15 -16.58 49.00
C ARG A 16 -14.41 -17.64 48.18
N THR A 17 -13.36 -17.21 47.50
CA THR A 17 -12.34 -18.10 46.97
C THR A 17 -11.62 -18.76 48.15
N MET A 18 -11.93 -20.01 48.44
CA MET A 18 -11.06 -20.86 49.25
C MET A 18 -9.74 -21.10 48.49
N PRO A 19 -8.56 -20.97 49.13
CA PRO A 19 -7.28 -21.16 48.46
C PRO A 19 -7.02 -22.66 48.26
N ASN A 20 -7.60 -23.22 47.20
CA ASN A 20 -7.23 -24.53 46.72
C ASN A 20 -5.99 -24.34 45.83
N ARG A 21 -4.88 -25.02 46.11
CA ARG A 21 -3.60 -24.88 45.37
C ARG A 21 -3.75 -25.12 43.83
N ARG A 22 -4.86 -25.72 43.40
CA ARG A 22 -5.26 -25.92 42.00
C ARG A 22 -5.91 -24.70 41.34
N SER A 23 -6.45 -23.73 42.10
CA SER A 23 -7.08 -22.52 41.55
C SER A 23 -6.08 -21.54 40.97
N GLY A 24 -4.87 -21.44 41.56
CA GLY A 24 -3.78 -20.62 41.02
C GLY A 24 -3.31 -21.12 39.65
N VAL A 25 -3.23 -22.44 39.47
CA VAL A 25 -2.86 -23.04 38.16
C VAL A 25 -3.93 -22.80 37.12
N ALA A 26 -5.22 -22.93 37.47
CA ALA A 26 -6.31 -22.65 36.54
C ALA A 26 -6.32 -21.18 36.06
N LEU A 27 -6.08 -20.23 36.98
CA LEU A 27 -5.96 -18.82 36.63
C LEU A 27 -4.79 -18.55 35.67
N LEU A 28 -3.63 -19.17 35.93
CA LEU A 28 -2.45 -19.05 35.05
C LEU A 28 -2.74 -19.59 33.64
N VAL A 29 -3.41 -20.74 33.53
CA VAL A 29 -3.79 -21.31 32.23
C VAL A 29 -4.71 -20.35 31.46
N VAL A 30 -5.71 -19.77 32.12
CA VAL A 30 -6.61 -18.79 31.50
C VAL A 30 -5.86 -17.53 31.07
N LEU A 31 -4.96 -17.00 31.90
CA LEU A 31 -4.16 -15.83 31.55
C LEU A 31 -3.24 -16.09 30.36
N VAL A 32 -2.60 -17.27 30.31
CA VAL A 32 -1.78 -17.68 29.16
C VAL A 32 -2.65 -17.82 27.90
N ALA A 33 -3.83 -18.43 28.01
CA ALA A 33 -4.76 -18.54 26.88
C ALA A 33 -5.19 -17.16 26.36
N ILE A 34 -5.55 -16.22 27.25
CA ILE A 34 -5.90 -14.84 26.89
C ILE A 34 -4.70 -14.12 26.25
N ALA A 35 -3.49 -14.30 26.80
CA ALA A 35 -2.28 -13.70 26.24
C ALA A 35 -2.00 -14.21 24.81
N ILE A 36 -2.15 -15.53 24.58
CA ILE A 36 -2.00 -16.14 23.26
C ILE A 36 -3.03 -15.55 22.29
N VAL A 37 -4.33 -15.58 22.64
CA VAL A 37 -5.40 -15.03 21.79
C VAL A 37 -5.20 -13.54 21.51
N SER A 38 -4.80 -12.75 22.50
CA SER A 38 -4.54 -11.32 22.34
C SER A 38 -3.36 -11.07 21.40
N SER A 39 -2.29 -11.86 21.52
CA SER A 39 -1.14 -11.75 20.61
C SER A 39 -1.52 -12.08 19.16
N MET A 40 -2.37 -13.09 18.94
CA MET A 40 -2.88 -13.46 17.62
C MET A 40 -3.78 -12.37 17.04
N ALA A 41 -4.66 -11.77 17.84
CA ALA A 41 -5.48 -10.65 17.40
C ALA A 41 -4.61 -9.44 16.98
N MET A 42 -3.55 -9.15 17.75
CA MET A 42 -2.63 -8.07 17.44
C MET A 42 -1.83 -8.31 16.16
N THR A 43 -1.38 -9.55 15.90
CA THR A 43 -0.65 -9.87 14.66
C THR A 43 -1.55 -9.77 13.44
N LEU A 44 -2.80 -10.25 13.51
CA LEU A 44 -3.77 -10.11 12.43
C LEU A 44 -4.06 -8.64 12.11
N LEU A 45 -4.23 -7.79 13.13
CA LEU A 45 -4.44 -6.36 12.94
C LEU A 45 -3.26 -5.70 12.23
N ARG A 46 -2.03 -5.99 12.68
CA ARG A 46 -0.81 -5.49 12.03
C ARG A 46 -0.68 -5.96 10.59
N MET A 47 -1.01 -7.24 10.33
CA MET A 47 -0.96 -7.83 9.00
C MET A 47 -1.96 -7.15 8.06
N SER A 48 -3.18 -6.89 8.52
CA SER A 48 -4.20 -6.16 7.75
C SER A 48 -3.73 -4.75 7.36
N LEU A 49 -3.14 -4.00 8.30
CA LEU A 49 -2.59 -2.67 8.01
C LEU A 49 -1.43 -2.73 7.01
N MET A 50 -0.58 -3.75 7.11
CA MET A 50 0.53 -3.97 6.20
C MET A 50 0.04 -4.34 4.79
N HIS A 51 -0.97 -5.21 4.67
CA HIS A 51 -1.58 -5.57 3.40
C HIS A 51 -2.16 -4.36 2.66
N HIS A 52 -2.79 -3.44 3.38
CA HIS A 52 -3.32 -2.23 2.75
C HIS A 52 -2.21 -1.36 2.13
N ARG A 53 -1.12 -1.13 2.87
CA ARG A 53 0.04 -0.38 2.36
C ARG A 53 0.70 -1.11 1.18
N GLN A 54 0.78 -2.43 1.24
CA GLN A 54 1.34 -3.23 0.16
C GLN A 54 0.48 -3.15 -1.10
N ALA A 55 -0.84 -3.31 -0.98
CA ALA A 55 -1.78 -3.19 -2.08
C ALA A 55 -1.70 -1.81 -2.75
N GLN A 56 -1.60 -0.74 -1.94
CA GLN A 56 -1.44 0.62 -2.45
C GLN A 56 -0.13 0.79 -3.26
N ARG A 57 1.00 0.28 -2.73
CA ARG A 57 2.28 0.32 -3.46
C ARG A 57 2.24 -0.48 -4.77
N SER A 58 1.58 -1.64 -4.76
CA SER A 58 1.38 -2.44 -5.97
C SER A 58 0.55 -1.70 -7.02
N ALA A 59 -0.52 -1.00 -6.60
CA ALA A 59 -1.30 -0.15 -7.49
C ALA A 59 -0.46 0.99 -8.08
N PHE A 60 0.36 1.66 -7.26
CA PHE A 60 1.24 2.73 -7.73
C PHE A 60 2.29 2.23 -8.73
N ALA A 61 2.85 1.03 -8.49
CA ALA A 61 3.79 0.40 -9.42
C ALA A 61 3.13 0.06 -10.76
N ALA A 62 1.89 -0.46 -10.74
CA ALA A 62 1.13 -0.73 -11.95
C ALA A 62 0.86 0.57 -12.74
N GLN A 63 0.42 1.63 -12.06
CA GLN A 63 0.15 2.92 -12.70
C GLN A 63 1.41 3.55 -13.30
N SER A 64 2.53 3.54 -12.57
CA SER A 64 3.83 4.01 -13.07
C SER A 64 4.27 3.24 -14.31
N ARG A 65 4.02 1.93 -14.36
CA ARG A 65 4.32 1.11 -15.54
C ARG A 65 3.40 1.45 -16.73
N TRP A 66 2.11 1.65 -16.52
CA TRP A 66 1.20 2.06 -17.59
C TRP A 66 1.52 3.46 -18.14
N LEU A 67 1.96 4.38 -17.28
CA LEU A 67 2.47 5.68 -17.71
C LEU A 67 3.73 5.51 -18.58
N ALA A 68 4.66 4.64 -18.17
CA ALA A 68 5.85 4.37 -18.96
C ALA A 68 5.53 3.77 -20.34
N GLU A 69 4.55 2.86 -20.41
CA GLU A 69 4.10 2.25 -21.66
C GLU A 69 3.47 3.30 -22.59
N SER A 70 2.55 4.10 -22.06
CA SER A 70 1.87 5.16 -22.82
C SER A 70 2.84 6.22 -23.35
N ALA A 71 3.92 6.48 -22.61
CA ALA A 71 4.96 7.39 -23.03
C ALA A 71 5.80 6.85 -24.21
N PHE A 72 5.97 5.53 -24.37
CA PHE A 72 6.57 4.98 -25.58
C PHE A 72 5.69 5.22 -26.81
N ASP A 73 4.37 5.06 -26.68
CA ASP A 73 3.44 5.36 -27.77
C ASP A 73 3.44 6.84 -28.15
N GLN A 74 3.58 7.72 -27.16
CA GLN A 74 3.72 9.15 -27.39
C GLN A 74 5.07 9.50 -28.03
N ALA A 75 6.16 8.88 -27.56
CA ALA A 75 7.50 9.06 -28.12
C ALA A 75 7.57 8.58 -29.58
N GLY A 76 7.00 7.41 -29.90
CA GLY A 76 6.94 6.89 -31.27
C GLY A 76 6.14 7.81 -32.20
N ARG A 77 5.00 8.34 -31.76
CA ARG A 77 4.22 9.33 -32.53
C ARG A 77 5.00 10.62 -32.80
N ARG A 78 5.72 11.12 -31.79
CA ARG A 78 6.53 12.35 -31.95
C ARG A 78 7.79 12.11 -32.78
N LEU A 79 8.43 10.95 -32.67
CA LEU A 79 9.61 10.60 -33.46
C LEU A 79 9.31 10.43 -34.95
N LYS A 80 8.10 9.96 -35.29
CA LYS A 80 7.63 9.94 -36.68
C LYS A 80 7.42 11.33 -37.27
N ALA A 81 7.06 12.31 -36.43
CA ALA A 81 6.91 13.71 -36.84
C ALA A 81 8.26 14.46 -36.86
N ASP A 82 9.14 14.17 -35.89
CA ASP A 82 10.48 14.75 -35.77
C ASP A 82 11.50 13.68 -35.32
N ALA A 83 12.27 13.17 -36.27
CA ALA A 83 13.30 12.15 -36.03
C ALA A 83 14.53 12.65 -35.24
N LYS A 84 14.63 13.96 -34.98
CA LYS A 84 15.72 14.59 -34.21
C LYS A 84 15.31 14.96 -32.78
N LEU A 85 14.10 14.59 -32.35
CA LEU A 85 13.63 14.83 -30.99
C LEU A 85 14.58 14.19 -29.97
N ALA A 86 15.09 15.00 -29.03
CA ALA A 86 16.05 14.57 -28.01
C ALA A 86 15.38 14.12 -26.69
N GLY A 87 14.13 14.49 -26.46
CA GLY A 87 13.40 14.19 -25.23
C GLY A 87 12.33 15.21 -24.91
N PHE A 88 11.47 14.90 -23.96
CA PHE A 88 10.43 15.80 -23.44
C PHE A 88 9.88 15.27 -22.12
N ASP A 89 9.27 16.17 -21.36
CA ASP A 89 8.51 15.82 -20.16
C ASP A 89 7.01 15.78 -20.49
N TRP A 90 6.32 14.83 -19.86
CA TRP A 90 4.88 14.67 -19.94
C TRP A 90 4.30 14.57 -18.54
N SER A 91 3.36 15.46 -18.23
CA SER A 91 2.63 15.46 -16.98
C SER A 91 1.19 15.06 -17.24
N VAL A 92 0.67 14.14 -16.40
CA VAL A 92 -0.73 13.69 -16.47
C VAL A 92 -1.45 14.18 -15.22
N PRO A 93 -2.48 15.03 -15.36
CA PRO A 93 -3.19 15.57 -14.22
C PRO A 93 -3.95 14.47 -13.48
N ALA A 94 -4.19 14.67 -12.19
CA ALA A 94 -4.90 13.71 -11.35
C ALA A 94 -6.30 13.37 -11.89
N THR A 95 -6.96 14.33 -12.55
CA THR A 95 -8.29 14.17 -13.16
C THR A 95 -8.34 13.11 -14.25
N GLU A 96 -7.21 12.79 -14.89
CA GLU A 96 -7.10 11.76 -15.92
C GLU A 96 -6.62 10.41 -15.36
N LEU A 97 -6.34 10.33 -14.06
CA LEU A 97 -5.83 9.15 -13.36
C LEU A 97 -6.83 8.69 -12.28
N ASP A 98 -6.44 8.68 -11.02
CA ASP A 98 -7.27 8.23 -9.89
C ASP A 98 -8.08 9.37 -9.22
N GLY A 99 -8.03 10.58 -9.79
CA GLY A 99 -8.65 11.79 -9.26
C GLY A 99 -7.91 12.43 -8.08
N ARG A 100 -6.80 11.84 -7.61
CA ARG A 100 -6.07 12.28 -6.40
C ARG A 100 -4.61 12.59 -6.66
N HIS A 101 -3.97 11.84 -7.55
CA HIS A 101 -2.54 11.87 -7.77
C HIS A 101 -2.22 12.14 -9.23
N ALA A 102 -1.34 13.10 -9.49
CA ALA A 102 -0.79 13.34 -10.82
C ALA A 102 0.36 12.34 -11.12
N GLY A 103 0.62 12.12 -12.41
CA GLY A 103 1.77 11.37 -12.91
C GLY A 103 2.78 12.29 -13.59
N GLN A 104 4.06 11.98 -13.46
CA GLN A 104 5.13 12.68 -14.17
C GLN A 104 5.97 11.68 -14.94
N VAL A 105 6.25 11.97 -16.21
CA VAL A 105 7.09 11.14 -17.06
C VAL A 105 8.15 12.00 -17.72
N ALA A 106 9.40 11.57 -17.63
CA ALA A 106 10.52 12.15 -18.36
C ALA A 106 10.95 11.17 -19.46
N ILE A 107 11.03 11.65 -20.69
CA ILE A 107 11.44 10.87 -21.86
C ILE A 107 12.73 11.47 -22.42
N GLU A 108 13.74 10.63 -22.59
CA GLU A 108 15.02 10.96 -23.22
C GLU A 108 15.19 10.07 -24.46
N VAL A 109 15.57 10.67 -25.58
CA VAL A 109 15.79 9.96 -26.84
C VAL A 109 17.22 10.19 -27.31
N LYS A 110 17.95 9.10 -27.57
CA LYS A 110 19.32 9.14 -28.10
C LYS A 110 19.40 8.47 -29.46
N ALA A 111 20.21 9.03 -30.35
CA ALA A 111 20.58 8.37 -31.59
C ALA A 111 21.55 7.22 -31.30
N VAL A 112 21.48 6.17 -32.12
CA VAL A 112 22.45 5.07 -32.10
C VAL A 112 23.51 5.35 -33.17
N GLU A 113 24.76 5.56 -32.77
CA GLU A 113 25.86 5.90 -33.70
C GLU A 113 26.01 4.87 -34.83
N SER A 114 25.81 3.58 -34.53
CA SER A 114 25.91 2.48 -35.49
C SER A 114 24.66 2.24 -36.33
N ALA A 115 23.54 2.93 -36.06
CA ALA A 115 22.27 2.71 -36.74
C ALA A 115 21.45 4.02 -36.83
N PRO A 116 21.59 4.78 -37.93
CA PRO A 116 20.96 6.10 -38.09
C PRO A 116 19.43 6.10 -38.03
N GLN A 117 18.80 4.96 -38.31
CA GLN A 117 17.35 4.77 -38.22
C GLN A 117 16.88 4.22 -36.87
N ARG A 118 17.80 3.96 -35.93
CA ARG A 118 17.46 3.54 -34.56
C ARG A 118 17.55 4.68 -33.58
N ARG A 119 16.63 4.67 -32.63
CA ARG A 119 16.60 5.55 -31.47
C ARG A 119 16.50 4.72 -30.20
N ILE A 120 17.24 5.12 -29.17
CA ILE A 120 17.10 4.60 -27.81
C ILE A 120 16.18 5.55 -27.07
N VAL A 121 15.01 5.08 -26.69
CA VAL A 121 14.05 5.84 -25.89
C VAL A 121 14.14 5.35 -24.45
N THR A 122 14.53 6.24 -23.55
CA THR A 122 14.53 6.03 -22.09
C THR A 122 13.35 6.77 -21.50
N VAL A 123 12.51 6.06 -20.77
CA VAL A 123 11.32 6.60 -20.09
C VAL A 123 11.49 6.41 -18.60
N ILE A 124 11.26 7.48 -17.84
CA ILE A 124 11.21 7.48 -16.38
C ILE A 124 9.82 7.97 -15.97
N ALA A 125 9.00 7.08 -15.44
CA ALA A 125 7.66 7.40 -14.96
C ALA A 125 7.59 7.38 -13.43
N ASP A 126 7.14 8.47 -12.85
CA ASP A 126 6.92 8.66 -11.41
C ASP A 126 5.42 8.73 -11.11
N TYR A 127 4.95 7.85 -10.22
CA TYR A 127 3.58 7.88 -9.71
C TYR A 127 3.49 7.42 -8.26
N PRO A 128 2.81 8.16 -7.36
CA PRO A 128 2.33 9.54 -7.53
C PRO A 128 3.49 10.54 -7.69
N ALA A 129 3.32 11.54 -8.55
CA ALA A 129 4.31 12.60 -8.74
C ALA A 129 4.51 13.42 -7.46
N ASN A 130 5.76 13.85 -7.21
CA ASN A 130 6.13 14.74 -6.09
C ASN A 130 5.76 14.25 -4.68
N THR A 131 5.58 12.94 -4.49
CA THR A 131 5.32 12.35 -3.16
C THR A 131 6.50 11.51 -2.64
N PRO A 132 6.65 11.35 -1.31
CA PRO A 132 7.62 10.42 -0.72
C PRO A 132 7.29 8.94 -1.01
N GLN A 133 6.03 8.64 -1.30
CA GLN A 133 5.54 7.29 -1.58
C GLN A 133 5.60 6.93 -3.08
N ARG A 134 6.23 7.80 -3.89
CA ARG A 134 6.33 7.61 -5.33
C ARG A 134 6.99 6.29 -5.68
N VAL A 135 6.44 5.63 -6.69
CA VAL A 135 7.10 4.52 -7.37
C VAL A 135 7.64 5.06 -8.69
N ARG A 136 8.94 4.82 -8.90
CA ARG A 136 9.64 5.19 -10.12
C ARG A 136 9.87 3.93 -10.96
N THR A 137 9.37 3.94 -12.19
CA THR A 137 9.66 2.92 -13.18
C THR A 137 10.55 3.51 -14.27
N ARG A 138 11.69 2.86 -14.54
CA ARG A 138 12.57 3.21 -15.65
C ARG A 138 12.53 2.10 -16.68
N CYS A 139 12.22 2.44 -17.92
CA CYS A 139 12.21 1.52 -19.05
C CYS A 139 13.04 2.10 -20.19
N VAL A 140 13.73 1.23 -20.93
CA VAL A 140 14.51 1.59 -22.11
C VAL A 140 14.08 0.68 -23.24
N ARG A 141 13.78 1.27 -24.41
CA ARG A 141 13.42 0.53 -25.62
C ARG A 141 14.12 1.12 -26.83
N PHE A 142 14.42 0.25 -27.79
CA PHE A 142 14.84 0.66 -29.12
C PHE A 142 13.61 0.88 -29.98
N VAL A 143 13.61 1.97 -30.74
CA VAL A 143 12.56 2.31 -31.69
C VAL A 143 13.24 2.51 -33.05
N ASP A 144 12.78 1.76 -34.04
CA ASP A 144 13.13 1.95 -35.44
C ASP A 144 12.23 3.07 -36.02
N LEU A 145 12.82 3.99 -36.78
CA LEU A 145 12.16 5.14 -37.41
C LEU A 145 11.42 4.78 -38.69
#